data_AF-D9X0Z7-F1
#
_entry.id   AF-D9X0Z7-F1
#
_cell.length_a   1.000
_cell.length_b   1.000
_cell.length_c   1.000
_cell.angle_alpha   90.00
_cell.angle_beta   90.00
_cell.angle_gamma   90.00
#
_symmetry.space_group_name_H-M   'P 1'
#
loop_
_entity.id
_entity.type
_entity.pdbx_description
1 polymer ?
#
loop_
_entity_poly.entity_id
_entity_poly.type
_entity_poly.pdbx_seq_one_letter_code
_entity_poly.pdbx_strand_id
1 'polypeptide(L)'
;MASVVGVLCIGMVAGGRSGVRAVRAGRWGRPGTWLSLGVACVSTGVVGFAVAYLIGIFSGGLDVQEACVHGHGVRYDDAFRKAHADESNRWFPLHSKCNEDFDLVPAWVNPAIVFFVLLAAIGVLCLAAAVVTALRTRRDR
;
A
#
# COMPACT_ATOMS: atom_id res chain seq x y z
N MET A 1 15.97 -0.48 10.35
CA MET A 1 14.83 -1.00 9.55
C MET A 1 14.01 -2.06 10.29
N ALA A 2 14.63 -3.05 10.95
CA ALA A 2 13.91 -4.08 11.73
C ALA A 2 12.90 -3.51 12.76
N SER A 3 13.26 -2.42 13.46
CA SER A 3 12.39 -1.78 14.45
C SER A 3 11.11 -1.20 13.85
N VAL A 4 11.18 -0.66 12.63
CA VAL A 4 10.03 -0.05 11.95
C VAL A 4 9.06 -1.14 11.47
N VAL A 5 9.59 -2.21 10.88
CA VAL A 5 8.79 -3.37 10.47
C VAL A 5 8.13 -4.03 11.67
N GLY A 6 8.85 -4.19 12.78
CA GLY A 6 8.30 -4.73 14.03
C GLY A 6 7.12 -3.91 14.57
N VAL A 7 7.25 -2.58 14.59
CA VAL A 7 6.16 -1.68 15.03
C VAL A 7 4.94 -1.78 14.11
N LEU A 8 5.14 -1.89 12.79
CA LEU A 8 4.05 -2.01 11.82
C LEU A 8 3.32 -3.35 11.95
N CYS A 9 4.05 -4.46 12.14
CA CYS A 9 3.45 -5.78 12.36
C CYS A 9 2.65 -5.84 13.66
N ILE A 10 3.17 -5.27 14.75
CA ILE A 10 2.46 -5.16 16.02
C ILE A 10 1.21 -4.29 15.85
N GLY A 11 1.31 -3.16 15.13
CA GLY A 11 0.20 -2.28 14.80
C GLY A 11 -0.93 -2.98 14.03
N MET A 12 -0.59 -3.80 13.02
CA MET A 12 -1.58 -4.60 12.28
C MET A 12 -2.32 -5.58 13.19
N VAL A 13 -1.58 -6.40 13.94
CA VAL A 13 -2.17 -7.52 14.70
C VAL A 13 -2.91 -7.02 15.93
N ALA A 14 -2.28 -6.15 16.73
CA ALA A 14 -2.87 -5.64 17.96
C ALA A 14 -3.98 -4.62 17.68
N GLY A 15 -3.77 -3.72 16.72
CA GLY A 15 -4.77 -2.74 16.28
C GLY A 15 -5.98 -3.41 15.63
N GLY A 16 -5.75 -4.39 14.74
CA GLY A 16 -6.83 -5.13 14.09
C GLY A 16 -7.70 -5.90 15.08
N ARG A 17 -7.10 -6.65 16.01
CA ARG A 17 -7.84 -7.43 17.01
C ARG A 17 -8.66 -6.54 17.96
N SER A 18 -8.07 -5.43 18.41
CA SER A 18 -8.75 -4.49 19.32
C SER A 18 -9.86 -3.71 18.60
N GLY A 19 -9.63 -3.29 17.36
CA GLY A 19 -10.62 -2.65 16.50
C GLY A 19 -11.82 -3.55 16.23
N VAL A 20 -11.61 -4.81 15.81
CA VAL A 20 -12.69 -5.78 15.57
C VAL A 20 -13.53 -6.01 16.83
N ARG A 21 -12.88 -6.16 18.00
CA ARG A 21 -13.59 -6.32 19.28
C ARG A 21 -14.38 -5.08 19.67
N ALA A 22 -13.87 -3.89 19.38
CA ALA A 22 -14.54 -2.63 19.69
C ALA A 22 -15.73 -2.34 18.77
N VAL A 23 -15.60 -2.65 17.49
CA VAL A 23 -16.69 -2.60 16.49
C VAL A 23 -17.81 -3.58 16.86
N ARG A 24 -17.47 -4.85 17.14
CA ARG A 24 -18.46 -5.87 17.54
C ARG A 24 -19.21 -5.52 18.83
N ALA A 25 -18.55 -4.81 19.74
CA ALA A 25 -19.15 -4.38 21.00
C ALA A 25 -19.85 -3.02 20.92
N GLY A 26 -20.02 -2.44 19.73
CA GLY A 26 -20.71 -1.15 19.53
C GLY A 26 -20.02 0.05 20.17
N ARG A 27 -18.72 -0.04 20.50
CA ARG A 27 -17.99 1.00 21.26
C ARG A 27 -17.43 2.12 20.37
N TRP A 28 -18.22 2.56 19.40
CA TRP A 28 -17.84 3.60 18.42
C TRP A 28 -17.59 4.97 19.06
N GLY A 29 -18.19 5.26 20.22
CA GLY A 29 -17.99 6.52 20.93
C GLY A 29 -16.65 6.65 21.68
N ARG A 30 -15.86 5.56 21.80
CA ARG A 30 -14.63 5.59 22.61
C ARG A 30 -13.40 5.98 21.77
N PRO A 31 -12.56 6.93 22.24
CA PRO A 31 -11.37 7.36 21.50
C PRO A 31 -10.39 6.20 21.23
N GLY A 32 -10.32 5.21 22.14
CA GLY A 32 -9.48 4.02 21.95
C GLY A 32 -9.87 3.14 20.76
N THR A 33 -11.15 3.13 20.36
CA THR A 33 -11.62 2.39 19.18
C THR A 33 -11.05 3.00 17.90
N TRP A 34 -11.19 4.32 17.76
CA TRP A 34 -10.66 5.09 16.64
C TRP A 34 -9.14 5.01 16.55
N LEU A 35 -8.44 5.05 17.69
CA LEU A 35 -7.00 4.88 17.76
C LEU A 35 -6.59 3.49 17.22
N SER A 36 -7.25 2.43 17.68
CA SER A 36 -6.91 1.05 17.27
C SER A 36 -7.11 0.81 15.77
N LEU A 37 -8.23 1.29 15.22
CA LEU A 37 -8.51 1.20 13.79
C LEU A 37 -7.52 2.04 12.98
N GLY A 38 -7.24 3.27 13.43
CA GLY A 38 -6.28 4.15 12.77
C GLY A 38 -4.88 3.55 12.68
N VAL A 39 -4.35 3.03 13.80
CA VAL A 39 -3.04 2.36 13.81
C VAL A 39 -3.03 1.15 12.90
N ALA A 40 -4.08 0.31 12.91
CA ALA A 40 -4.14 -0.87 12.06
C ALA A 40 -4.17 -0.51 10.56
N CYS A 41 -5.02 0.44 10.18
CA CYS A 41 -5.18 0.87 8.79
C CYS A 41 -3.92 1.56 8.24
N VAL A 42 -3.32 2.49 9.00
CA VAL A 42 -2.05 3.14 8.61
C VAL A 42 -0.95 2.09 8.47
N SER A 43 -0.78 1.21 9.47
CA SER A 43 0.29 0.20 9.43
C SER A 43 0.13 -0.74 8.22
N THR A 44 -1.09 -1.22 7.98
CA THR A 44 -1.40 -2.11 6.86
C THR A 44 -1.22 -1.40 5.52
N GLY A 45 -1.74 -0.18 5.40
CA GLY A 45 -1.63 0.61 4.18
C GLY A 45 -0.19 0.94 3.81
N VAL A 46 0.64 1.38 4.78
CA VAL A 46 2.04 1.72 4.51
C VAL A 46 2.85 0.50 4.09
N VAL A 47 2.72 -0.63 4.81
CA VAL A 47 3.46 -1.86 4.46
C VAL A 47 2.97 -2.43 3.13
N GLY A 48 1.66 -2.51 2.93
CA GLY A 48 1.08 -3.03 1.69
C GLY A 48 1.47 -2.19 0.47
N PHE A 49 1.44 -0.87 0.60
CA PHE A 49 1.93 0.05 -0.42
C PHE A 49 3.40 -0.22 -0.73
N ALA A 50 4.27 -0.26 0.30
CA ALA A 50 5.69 -0.49 0.09
C ALA A 50 5.97 -1.81 -0.63
N VAL A 51 5.30 -2.90 -0.22
CA VAL A 51 5.44 -4.22 -0.86
C VAL A 51 4.97 -4.18 -2.31
N ALA A 52 3.76 -3.66 -2.59
CA ALA A 52 3.23 -3.59 -3.94
C ALA A 52 4.09 -2.72 -4.86
N TYR A 53 4.55 -1.57 -4.35
CA TYR A 53 5.38 -0.63 -5.09
C TYR A 53 6.77 -1.22 -5.40
N LEU A 54 7.40 -1.91 -4.46
CA LEU A 54 8.66 -2.62 -4.69
C LEU A 54 8.49 -3.74 -5.73
N ILE A 55 7.42 -4.53 -5.64
CA ILE A 55 7.12 -5.56 -6.65
C ILE A 55 6.98 -4.94 -8.05
N GLY A 56 6.31 -3.78 -8.15
CA GLY A 56 6.17 -3.07 -9.41
C GLY A 56 7.52 -2.57 -9.98
N ILE A 57 8.32 -1.87 -9.17
CA ILE A 57 9.63 -1.34 -9.62
C ILE A 57 10.59 -2.46 -10.01
N PHE A 58 10.60 -3.57 -9.28
CA PHE A 58 11.52 -4.69 -9.53
C PHE A 58 10.97 -5.74 -10.51
N SER A 59 9.79 -5.53 -11.10
CA SER A 59 9.21 -6.44 -12.09
C SER A 59 10.10 -6.62 -13.34
N GLY A 60 10.86 -5.58 -13.70
CA GLY A 60 11.83 -5.61 -14.79
C GLY A 60 13.12 -6.37 -14.52
N GLY A 61 13.39 -6.76 -13.26
CA GLY A 61 14.69 -7.30 -12.87
C GLY A 61 15.85 -6.33 -13.06
N LEU A 62 17.07 -6.88 -13.17
CA LEU A 62 18.28 -6.11 -13.50
C LEU A 62 18.42 -5.82 -15.00
N ASP A 63 17.90 -6.75 -15.82
CA ASP A 63 17.85 -6.63 -17.27
C ASP A 63 16.44 -6.98 -17.74
N VAL A 64 15.73 -5.97 -18.24
CA VAL A 64 14.36 -6.09 -18.73
C VAL A 64 14.30 -6.99 -19.96
N GLN A 65 15.30 -6.95 -20.84
CA GLN A 65 15.35 -7.80 -22.02
C GLN A 65 15.45 -9.27 -21.62
N GLU A 66 16.29 -9.60 -20.64
CA GLU A 66 16.39 -10.95 -20.09
C GLU A 66 15.07 -11.37 -19.43
N ALA A 67 14.44 -10.51 -18.61
CA ALA A 67 13.16 -10.80 -17.99
C ALA A 67 12.04 -11.08 -19.03
N CYS A 68 12.01 -10.30 -20.13
CA CYS A 68 11.05 -10.50 -21.21
C CYS A 68 11.29 -11.81 -21.97
N VAL A 69 12.51 -12.01 -22.48
CA VAL A 69 12.82 -13.12 -23.40
C VAL A 69 12.98 -14.43 -22.63
N HIS A 70 13.71 -14.44 -21.53
CA HIS A 70 14.01 -15.65 -20.75
C HIS A 70 13.03 -15.88 -19.60
N GLY A 71 12.54 -14.81 -18.96
CA GLY A 71 11.57 -14.94 -17.86
C GLY A 71 10.15 -15.26 -18.32
N HIS A 72 9.72 -14.69 -19.45
CA HIS A 72 8.33 -14.78 -19.93
C HIS A 72 8.19 -15.31 -21.36
N GLY A 73 9.28 -15.51 -22.10
CA GLY A 73 9.23 -16.02 -23.48
C GLY A 73 8.62 -15.03 -24.48
N VAL A 74 8.56 -13.74 -24.14
CA VAL A 74 7.95 -12.71 -24.98
C VAL A 74 9.01 -11.92 -25.75
N ARG A 75 8.64 -11.44 -26.93
CA ARG A 75 9.52 -10.61 -27.75
C ARG A 75 9.80 -9.29 -27.03
N TYR A 76 11.08 -8.97 -26.89
CA TYR A 76 11.55 -7.66 -26.46
C TYR A 76 11.58 -6.68 -27.64
N ASP A 77 10.87 -5.55 -27.52
CA ASP A 77 10.81 -4.49 -28.53
C ASP A 77 11.53 -3.22 -28.04
N ASP A 78 12.81 -3.12 -28.39
CA ASP A 78 13.67 -2.00 -28.00
C ASP A 78 13.20 -0.67 -28.61
N ALA A 79 12.72 -0.69 -29.86
CA ALA A 79 12.25 0.51 -30.54
C ALA A 79 10.98 1.05 -29.88
N PHE A 80 10.03 0.16 -29.53
CA PHE A 80 8.82 0.52 -28.81
C PHE A 80 9.14 1.11 -27.42
N ARG A 81 10.03 0.47 -26.65
CA ARG A 81 10.42 0.96 -25.31
C ARG A 81 11.12 2.31 -25.37
N LYS A 82 12.00 2.53 -26.35
CA LYS A 82 12.65 3.84 -26.53
C LYS A 82 11.65 4.93 -26.89
N ALA A 83 10.65 4.61 -27.72
CA ALA A 83 9.58 5.54 -28.07
C ALA A 83 8.64 5.87 -26.90
N HIS A 84 8.50 4.96 -25.92
CA HIS A 84 7.61 5.09 -24.76
C HIS A 84 8.38 5.09 -23.43
N ALA A 85 9.60 5.64 -23.42
CA ALA A 85 10.47 5.65 -22.24
C ALA A 85 9.85 6.46 -21.07
N ASP A 86 9.00 7.43 -21.39
CA ASP A 86 8.25 8.23 -20.43
C ASP A 86 7.21 7.41 -19.66
N GLU A 87 6.60 6.38 -20.29
CA GLU A 87 5.66 5.49 -19.62
C GLU A 87 6.33 4.71 -18.48
N SER A 88 7.57 4.25 -18.71
CA SER A 88 8.34 3.49 -17.71
C SER A 88 8.92 4.37 -16.60
N ASN A 89 9.14 5.66 -16.87
CA ASN A 89 9.66 6.63 -15.88
C ASN A 89 8.56 7.25 -15.01
N ARG A 90 7.29 6.94 -15.25
CA ARG A 90 6.19 7.47 -14.45
C ARG A 90 6.18 6.84 -13.06
N TRP A 91 5.96 7.67 -12.06
CA TRP A 91 5.83 7.20 -10.67
C TRP A 91 4.54 6.39 -10.44
N PHE A 92 3.49 6.64 -11.22
CA PHE A 92 2.24 5.87 -11.23
C PHE A 92 1.42 6.16 -12.51
N PRO A 93 0.69 5.19 -13.07
CA PRO A 93 0.79 3.74 -12.82
C PRO A 93 2.17 3.23 -13.21
N LEU A 94 2.62 2.17 -12.54
CA LEU A 94 3.89 1.52 -12.86
C LEU A 94 3.72 0.65 -14.10
N HIS A 95 4.69 0.77 -15.01
CA HIS A 95 4.78 0.02 -16.25
C HIS A 95 6.22 -0.41 -16.49
N SER A 96 6.40 -1.63 -16.99
CA SER A 96 7.66 -2.16 -17.48
C SER A 96 7.37 -3.05 -18.69
N LYS A 97 7.00 -2.41 -19.80
CA LYS A 97 6.54 -3.08 -21.03
C LYS A 97 7.66 -3.78 -21.79
N CYS A 98 7.45 -5.02 -22.19
CA CYS A 98 8.32 -5.72 -23.15
C CYS A 98 8.03 -5.31 -24.59
N ASN A 99 6.75 -5.12 -24.90
CA ASN A 99 6.20 -4.71 -26.19
C ASN A 99 4.82 -4.04 -25.96
N GLU A 100 4.06 -3.81 -27.02
CA GLU A 100 2.74 -3.17 -26.94
C GLU A 100 1.71 -3.95 -26.10
N ASP A 101 1.82 -5.28 -26.07
CA ASP A 101 0.82 -6.18 -25.48
C ASP A 101 1.20 -6.68 -24.08
N PHE A 102 2.50 -6.69 -23.74
CA PHE A 102 2.99 -7.35 -22.54
C PHE A 102 3.72 -6.40 -21.60
N ASP A 103 3.24 -6.34 -20.36
CA ASP A 103 3.84 -5.61 -19.25
C ASP A 103 4.33 -6.57 -18.17
N LEU A 104 5.57 -6.41 -17.73
CA LEU A 104 6.14 -7.18 -16.64
C LEU A 104 5.50 -6.82 -15.30
N VAL A 105 4.98 -5.61 -15.15
CA VAL A 105 4.25 -5.20 -13.94
C VAL A 105 2.95 -6.00 -13.86
N PRO A 106 2.75 -6.83 -12.82
CA PRO A 106 1.52 -7.60 -12.70
C PRO A 106 0.29 -6.69 -12.62
N ALA A 107 -0.79 -7.09 -13.29
CA ALA A 107 -1.99 -6.26 -13.43
C ALA A 107 -2.64 -5.84 -12.08
N TRP A 108 -2.37 -6.59 -11.00
CA TRP A 108 -2.88 -6.31 -9.66
C TRP A 108 -2.09 -5.25 -8.90
N VAL A 109 -0.85 -4.93 -9.30
CA VAL A 109 0.05 -4.03 -8.54
C VAL A 109 -0.51 -2.61 -8.47
N ASN A 110 -0.92 -2.05 -9.61
CA ASN A 110 -1.45 -0.69 -9.68
C ASN A 110 -2.74 -0.53 -8.85
N PRO A 111 -3.76 -1.42 -8.97
CA PRO A 111 -4.91 -1.41 -8.07
C PRO A 111 -4.56 -1.59 -6.59
N ALA A 112 -3.59 -2.46 -6.27
CA ALA A 112 -3.16 -2.68 -4.89
C ALA A 112 -2.51 -1.42 -4.28
N ILE A 113 -1.68 -0.70 -5.04
CA ILE A 113 -1.09 0.57 -4.62
C ILE A 113 -2.20 1.57 -4.24
N VAL A 114 -3.21 1.74 -5.09
CA VAL A 114 -4.35 2.63 -4.82
C VAL A 114 -5.09 2.21 -3.56
N PHE A 115 -5.41 0.91 -3.44
CA PHE A 115 -6.09 0.36 -2.28
C PHE A 115 -5.34 0.65 -0.97
N PHE A 116 -4.03 0.41 -0.94
CA PHE A 116 -3.23 0.60 0.27
C PHE A 116 -3.03 2.08 0.64
N VAL A 117 -2.92 2.97 -0.34
CA VAL A 117 -2.90 4.44 -0.11
C VAL A 117 -4.22 4.89 0.50
N LEU A 118 -5.35 4.45 -0.05
CA LEU A 118 -6.68 4.77 0.49
C LEU A 118 -6.86 4.21 1.91
N LEU A 119 -6.40 2.98 2.16
CA LEU A 119 -6.44 2.37 3.49
C LEU A 119 -5.62 3.18 4.50
N ALA A 120 -4.42 3.64 4.13
CA ALA A 120 -3.61 4.50 4.97
C ALA A 120 -4.31 5.84 5.25
N ALA A 121 -4.91 6.47 4.22
CA ALA A 121 -5.65 7.72 4.37
C ALA A 121 -6.85 7.57 5.32
N ILE A 122 -7.63 6.48 5.21
CA ILE A 122 -8.70 6.15 6.15
C ILE A 122 -8.14 5.99 7.57
N GLY A 123 -6.98 5.34 7.72
CA GLY A 123 -6.31 5.22 9.00
C GLY A 123 -5.97 6.57 9.64
N VAL A 124 -5.47 7.53 8.86
CA VAL A 124 -5.19 8.90 9.32
C VAL A 124 -6.48 9.59 9.80
N LEU A 125 -7.59 9.43 9.07
CA LEU A 125 -8.89 9.97 9.47
C LEU A 125 -9.37 9.37 10.80
N CYS A 126 -9.18 8.06 11.01
CA CYS A 126 -9.49 7.42 12.28
C CYS A 126 -8.61 7.97 13.43
N LEU A 127 -7.32 8.21 13.19
CA LEU A 127 -6.45 8.83 14.20
C LEU A 127 -6.91 10.26 14.55
N ALA A 128 -7.29 11.06 13.54
CA ALA A 128 -7.85 12.39 13.77
C ALA A 128 -9.14 12.32 14.60
N ALA A 129 -10.04 11.39 14.28
CA ALA A 129 -11.26 11.15 15.06
C ALA A 129 -10.96 10.74 16.51
N ALA A 130 -9.92 9.94 16.74
CA ALA A 130 -9.47 9.58 18.09
C ALA A 130 -9.05 10.80 18.91
N VAL A 131 -8.29 11.71 18.30
CA VAL A 131 -7.86 12.96 18.94
C VAL A 131 -9.06 13.86 19.24
N VAL A 132 -9.94 14.08 18.27
CA VAL A 132 -11.12 14.95 18.44
C VAL A 132 -12.04 14.40 19.54
N THR A 133 -12.32 13.09 19.53
CA THR A 133 -13.18 12.46 20.55
C THR A 133 -12.55 12.53 21.94
N ALA A 134 -11.23 12.34 22.05
CA ALA A 134 -10.49 12.48 23.31
C ALA A 134 -10.51 13.92 23.85
N LEU A 135 -10.37 14.92 22.98
CA LEU A 135 -10.43 16.33 23.37
C LEU A 135 -11.84 16.73 23.85
N ARG A 136 -12.89 16.27 23.17
CA ARG A 136 -14.28 16.49 23.61
C ARG A 136 -14.55 15.87 24.98
N THR A 137 -14.13 14.62 25.20
CA THR A 137 -14.30 13.97 26.51
C THR A 137 -13.52 14.64 27.64
N ARG A 138 -12.40 15.33 27.34
CA ARG A 138 -11.68 16.15 28.33
C ARG A 138 -12.36 17.48 28.63
N ARG A 139 -13.07 18.06 27.65
CA ARG A 139 -13.80 19.32 27.82
C ARG A 139 -15.10 19.14 28.63
N ASP A 140 -15.72 17.97 28.53
CA ASP A 140 -16.98 17.65 29.20
C ASP A 140 -16.78 17.12 30.65
N ARG A 141 -15.54 16.96 31.11
CA ARG A 141 -15.18 16.59 32.49
C ARG A 141 -14.68 17.80 33.26
#